data_AF-A0A0Q6NGG8-F1
#
_entry.id   AF-A0A0Q6NGG8-F1
#
_cell.length_a   1.000
_cell.length_b   1.000
_cell.length_c   1.000
_cell.angle_alpha   90.00
_cell.angle_beta   90.00
_cell.angle_gamma   90.00
#
_symmetry.space_group_name_H-M   'P 1'
#
loop_
_entity.id
_entity.type
_entity.pdbx_description
1 polymer ?
#
loop_
_entity_poly.entity_id
_entity_poly.type
_entity_poly.pdbx_seq_one_letter_code
_entity_poly.pdbx_strand_id
1 'polypeptide(L)'
;MYGISRAIGPRDGPGWIVLLTRNSVHFSKPFPFSMYGGEEAALIRAQAWRDDIVKAHPPRTRVQKATLLKSNNTSGIPGVTCQLGQDDNVQAWIAGTTLSPGKKLTKYFSVSRHGAAQAKLLAIAERQRQLQQLTGLCAVHPAEATVRNAPATAIPPHIPAPVGKTEIILRNNKSGVAGVHRFPKYWGALTYYTDPVEGKKLVSKYFSVKTHGEDEAKALAIAERQKQLELVARLKARKATKRERSS
;
A
#
# COMPACT_ATOMS: atom_id res chain seq x y z
N MET A 1 -12.50 -1.07 -10.97
CA MET A 1 -12.17 -2.29 -10.20
C MET A 1 -11.88 -1.87 -8.76
N TYR A 2 -12.27 -2.64 -7.74
CA TYR A 2 -12.01 -2.24 -6.35
C TYR A 2 -10.50 -2.10 -6.08
N GLY A 3 -10.09 -0.93 -5.59
CA GLY A 3 -8.70 -0.62 -5.23
C GLY A 3 -7.71 -0.51 -6.39
N ILE A 4 -8.13 -0.65 -7.65
CA ILE A 4 -7.24 -0.58 -8.83
C ILE A 4 -7.82 0.43 -9.83
N SER A 5 -7.00 1.40 -10.21
CA SER A 5 -7.34 2.42 -11.22
C SER A 5 -6.23 2.54 -12.27
N ARG A 6 -6.60 3.02 -13.46
CA ARG A 6 -5.64 3.36 -14.52
C ARG A 6 -4.95 4.67 -14.13
N ALA A 7 -3.63 4.72 -14.26
CA ALA A 7 -2.84 5.90 -13.98
C ALA A 7 -1.92 6.22 -15.16
N ILE A 8 -1.71 7.52 -15.39
CA ILE A 8 -0.74 8.02 -16.37
C ILE A 8 0.25 8.85 -15.56
N GLY A 9 1.42 8.28 -15.29
CA GLY A 9 2.49 9.00 -14.60
C GLY A 9 3.36 9.76 -15.60
N PRO A 10 3.76 11.01 -15.32
CA PRO A 10 4.59 11.80 -16.24
C PRO A 10 5.98 11.19 -16.49
N ARG A 11 6.49 10.33 -15.59
CA ARG A 11 7.79 9.64 -15.74
C ARG A 11 7.70 8.16 -16.13
N ASP A 12 6.72 7.44 -15.59
CA ASP A 12 6.66 5.98 -15.74
C ASP A 12 5.70 5.53 -16.87
N GLY A 13 4.97 6.47 -17.50
CA GLY A 13 4.04 6.20 -18.58
C GLY A 13 2.68 5.66 -18.09
N PRO A 14 1.86 5.09 -18.99
CA PRO A 14 0.59 4.48 -18.63
C PRO A 14 0.79 3.20 -17.82
N GLY A 15 -0.07 2.99 -16.83
CA GLY A 15 -0.01 1.86 -15.92
C GLY A 15 -1.29 1.65 -15.13
N TRP A 16 -1.30 0.59 -14.32
CA TRP A 16 -2.26 0.45 -13.23
C TRP A 16 -1.67 1.05 -11.95
N ILE A 17 -2.52 1.52 -11.05
CA ILE A 17 -2.11 1.85 -9.68
C ILE A 17 -3.09 1.17 -8.73
N VAL A 18 -2.54 0.59 -7.67
CA VAL A 18 -3.35 0.05 -6.58
C VAL A 18 -3.32 1.05 -5.44
N LEU A 19 -4.50 1.52 -5.04
CA LEU A 19 -4.72 2.49 -3.97
C LEU A 19 -5.72 1.90 -2.99
N LEU A 20 -5.26 1.63 -1.77
CA LEU A 20 -6.07 1.07 -0.70
C LEU A 20 -5.80 1.82 0.61
N THR A 21 -6.85 2.02 1.40
CA THR A 21 -6.73 2.53 2.77
C THR A 21 -7.30 1.49 3.72
N ARG A 22 -6.49 1.02 4.67
CA ARG A 22 -6.86 0.00 5.66
C ARG A 22 -6.39 0.41 7.04
N ASN A 23 -7.31 0.47 8.01
CA ASN A 23 -6.97 0.75 9.40
C ASN A 23 -6.14 2.05 9.58
N SER A 24 -6.42 3.07 8.77
CA SER A 24 -5.68 4.33 8.66
C SER A 24 -4.28 4.25 8.04
N VAL A 25 -3.92 3.11 7.43
CA VAL A 25 -2.69 2.92 6.64
C VAL A 25 -3.02 3.01 5.16
N HIS A 26 -2.25 3.81 4.43
CA HIS A 26 -2.37 3.99 2.98
C HIS A 26 -1.39 3.08 2.25
N PHE A 27 -1.91 2.25 1.36
CA PHE A 27 -1.16 1.38 0.47
C PHE A 27 -1.29 1.93 -0.95
N SER A 28 -0.16 2.33 -1.52
CA SER A 28 -0.07 2.83 -2.90
C SER A 28 1.08 2.14 -3.61
N LYS A 29 0.79 1.49 -4.74
CA LYS A 29 1.82 0.88 -5.58
C LYS A 29 1.47 1.00 -7.06
N PRO A 30 2.35 1.64 -7.87
CA PRO A 30 2.17 1.71 -9.32
C PRO A 30 2.65 0.43 -10.01
N PHE A 31 1.98 0.10 -11.11
CA PHE A 31 2.26 -1.02 -12.02
C PHE A 31 2.32 -0.51 -13.48
N PRO A 32 3.44 0.10 -13.90
CA PRO A 32 3.59 0.64 -15.26
C PRO A 32 3.66 -0.46 -16.32
N PHE A 33 3.03 -0.26 -17.48
CA PHE A 33 3.01 -1.28 -18.54
C PHE A 33 4.40 -1.61 -19.08
N SER A 34 5.29 -0.62 -19.11
CA SER A 34 6.69 -0.75 -19.55
C SER A 34 7.51 -1.70 -18.68
N MET A 35 7.17 -1.81 -17.39
CA MET A 35 7.86 -2.67 -16.43
C MET A 35 7.32 -4.10 -16.44
N TYR A 36 6.01 -4.25 -16.66
CA TYR A 36 5.33 -5.53 -16.46
C TYR A 36 4.94 -6.24 -17.76
N GLY A 37 5.41 -5.76 -18.92
CA GLY A 37 5.21 -6.45 -20.20
C GLY A 37 3.83 -6.24 -20.84
N GLY A 38 3.15 -5.13 -20.53
CA GLY A 38 1.86 -4.77 -21.12
C GLY A 38 0.74 -4.56 -20.10
N GLU A 39 -0.47 -4.27 -20.61
CA GLU A 39 -1.63 -3.92 -19.80
C GLU A 39 -2.16 -5.11 -18.99
N GLU A 40 -2.26 -6.29 -19.61
CA GLU A 40 -2.79 -7.51 -18.99
C GLU A 40 -1.88 -8.04 -17.89
N ALA A 41 -0.59 -8.19 -18.19
CA ALA A 41 0.42 -8.65 -17.24
C ALA A 41 0.57 -7.69 -16.04
N ALA A 42 0.49 -6.37 -16.28
CA ALA A 42 0.46 -5.39 -15.21
C ALA A 42 -0.81 -5.52 -14.34
N LEU A 43 -1.97 -5.79 -14.96
CA LEU A 43 -3.24 -5.94 -14.25
C LEU A 43 -3.24 -7.15 -13.32
N ILE A 44 -2.77 -8.31 -13.81
CA ILE A 44 -2.68 -9.55 -13.03
C ILE A 44 -1.80 -9.33 -11.79
N ARG A 45 -0.66 -8.65 -11.96
CA ARG A 45 0.25 -8.36 -10.84
C ARG A 45 -0.32 -7.32 -9.87
N ALA A 46 -1.05 -6.32 -10.38
CA ALA A 46 -1.79 -5.37 -9.56
C ALA A 46 -2.88 -6.06 -8.74
N GLN A 47 -3.61 -7.00 -9.33
CA GLN A 47 -4.62 -7.82 -8.65
C GLN A 47 -4.00 -8.70 -7.57
N ALA A 48 -2.95 -9.48 -7.91
CA ALA A 48 -2.26 -10.32 -6.93
C ALA A 48 -1.78 -9.51 -5.71
N TRP A 49 -1.12 -8.36 -5.95
CA TRP A 49 -0.67 -7.50 -4.85
C TRP A 49 -1.83 -6.90 -4.05
N ARG A 50 -2.91 -6.47 -4.70
CA ARG A 50 -4.12 -6.00 -4.01
C ARG A 50 -4.69 -7.09 -3.11
N ASP A 51 -4.79 -8.30 -3.61
CA ASP A 51 -5.43 -9.42 -2.92
C ASP A 51 -4.60 -9.83 -1.70
N ASP A 52 -3.27 -9.84 -1.82
CA ASP A 52 -2.36 -10.04 -0.69
C ASP A 52 -2.56 -8.98 0.39
N ILE A 53 -2.65 -7.70 0.03
CA ILE A 53 -2.89 -6.60 0.97
C ILE A 53 -4.27 -6.73 1.64
N VAL A 54 -5.32 -7.08 0.89
CA VAL A 54 -6.68 -7.26 1.43
C VAL A 54 -6.72 -8.42 2.42
N LYS A 55 -6.01 -9.52 2.15
CA LYS A 55 -5.93 -10.69 3.02
C LYS A 55 -5.06 -10.45 4.25
N ALA A 56 -3.91 -9.79 4.09
CA ALA A 56 -3.00 -9.47 5.18
C ALA A 56 -3.53 -8.38 6.12
N HIS A 57 -4.38 -7.47 5.62
CA HIS A 57 -4.90 -6.34 6.39
C HIS A 57 -6.44 -6.30 6.34
N PRO A 58 -7.11 -7.25 7.02
CA PRO A 58 -8.56 -7.23 7.09
C PRO A 58 -9.08 -5.95 7.77
N PRO A 59 -10.28 -5.47 7.40
CA PRO A 59 -10.96 -4.41 8.12
C PRO A 59 -11.09 -4.73 9.61
N ARG A 60 -11.09 -3.70 10.47
CA ARG A 60 -11.35 -3.89 11.90
C ARG A 60 -12.68 -4.63 12.12
N THR A 61 -12.71 -5.50 13.12
CA THR A 61 -13.96 -6.13 13.53
C THR A 61 -14.88 -5.08 14.15
N ARG A 62 -16.18 -5.36 14.13
CA ARG A 62 -17.16 -4.46 14.73
C ARG A 62 -17.01 -4.36 16.24
N VAL A 63 -16.57 -5.45 16.87
CA VAL A 63 -16.18 -5.48 18.29
C VAL A 63 -15.00 -4.53 18.52
N GLN A 64 -13.90 -4.66 17.76
CA GLN A 64 -12.74 -3.78 17.89
C GLN A 64 -13.14 -2.31 17.74
N LYS A 65 -13.97 -1.97 16.75
CA LYS A 65 -14.47 -0.59 16.60
C LYS A 65 -15.32 -0.14 17.79
N ALA A 66 -16.18 -1.02 18.31
CA ALA A 66 -17.06 -0.71 19.42
C ALA A 66 -16.30 -0.53 20.75
N THR A 67 -15.15 -1.20 20.92
CA THR A 67 -14.31 -1.12 22.12
C THR A 67 -13.34 0.06 22.10
N LEU A 68 -13.19 0.77 20.99
CA LEU A 68 -12.34 1.96 20.95
C LEU A 68 -12.95 3.09 21.79
N LEU A 69 -12.18 3.57 22.77
CA LEU A 69 -12.50 4.76 23.53
C LEU A 69 -12.37 5.99 22.61
N LYS A 70 -13.43 6.80 22.57
CA LYS A 70 -13.44 8.05 21.82
C LYS A 70 -13.02 9.19 22.75
N SER A 71 -12.41 10.22 22.18
CA SER A 71 -12.02 11.43 22.92
C SER A 71 -13.19 12.13 23.61
N ASN A 72 -14.41 11.97 23.09
CA ASN A 72 -15.63 12.55 23.65
C ASN A 72 -16.36 11.61 24.64
N ASN A 73 -15.74 10.52 25.09
CA ASN A 73 -16.34 9.63 26.07
C ASN A 73 -16.08 10.16 27.49
N THR A 74 -17.15 10.53 28.18
CA THR A 74 -17.12 11.06 29.54
C THR A 74 -17.25 10.00 30.63
N SER A 75 -17.62 8.76 30.28
CA SER A 75 -17.89 7.68 31.23
C SER A 75 -16.68 6.78 31.53
N GLY A 76 -15.60 6.91 30.75
CA GLY A 76 -14.43 6.03 30.76
C GLY A 76 -14.67 4.65 30.11
N ILE A 77 -15.90 4.34 29.69
CA ILE A 77 -16.27 3.03 29.14
C ILE A 77 -16.96 3.20 27.77
N PRO A 78 -16.38 2.68 26.68
CA PRO A 78 -16.94 2.81 25.33
C PRO A 78 -18.35 2.21 25.22
N GLY A 79 -19.32 3.04 24.83
CA GLY A 79 -20.72 2.62 24.63
C GLY A 79 -21.56 2.54 25.91
N VAL A 80 -21.00 2.95 27.05
CA VAL A 80 -21.78 3.24 28.26
C VAL A 80 -21.82 4.76 28.44
N THR A 81 -23.00 5.33 28.65
CA THR A 81 -23.17 6.78 28.89
C THR A 81 -24.05 6.99 30.12
N CYS A 82 -23.84 8.09 30.83
CA CYS A 82 -24.75 8.52 31.88
C CYS A 82 -25.78 9.50 31.31
N GLN A 83 -27.00 9.42 31.80
CA GLN A 83 -28.04 10.43 31.60
C GLN A 83 -28.04 11.33 32.83
N LEU A 84 -27.81 12.62 32.62
CA LEU A 84 -27.84 13.63 33.67
C LEU A 84 -29.25 14.23 33.77
N GLY A 85 -29.65 14.57 35.00
CA GLY A 85 -30.86 15.35 35.29
C GLY A 85 -30.61 16.85 35.22
N GLN A 86 -31.59 17.65 35.65
CA GLN A 86 -31.47 19.12 35.66
C GLN A 86 -30.33 19.63 36.56
N ASP A 87 -30.04 18.92 37.66
CA ASP A 87 -29.00 19.30 38.63
C ASP A 87 -27.64 18.62 38.38
N ASP A 88 -27.35 18.18 37.15
CA ASP A 88 -26.17 17.35 36.81
C ASP A 88 -26.05 16.02 37.57
N ASN A 89 -27.11 15.62 38.28
CA ASN A 89 -27.18 14.34 38.96
C ASN A 89 -27.41 13.19 37.97
N VAL A 90 -26.66 12.09 38.13
CA VAL A 90 -26.80 10.90 37.27
C VAL A 90 -28.14 10.21 37.55
N GLN A 91 -29.06 10.27 36.59
CA GLN A 91 -30.39 9.67 36.68
C GLN A 91 -30.41 8.22 36.19
N ALA A 92 -29.63 7.91 35.15
CA ALA A 92 -29.56 6.56 34.60
C ALA A 92 -28.21 6.28 33.93
N TRP A 93 -27.86 4.99 33.88
CA TRP A 93 -26.77 4.47 33.08
C TRP A 93 -27.32 3.76 31.84
N ILE A 94 -26.76 4.08 30.68
CA ILE A 94 -27.26 3.61 29.39
C ILE A 94 -26.16 2.79 28.72
N ALA A 95 -26.48 1.57 28.30
CA ALA A 95 -25.62 0.72 27.49
C ALA A 95 -26.13 0.67 26.05
N GLY A 96 -25.36 1.19 25.10
CA GLY A 96 -25.76 1.32 23.70
C GLY A 96 -24.75 0.72 22.72
N THR A 97 -25.25 -0.08 21.78
CA THR A 97 -24.46 -0.72 20.71
C THR A 97 -25.21 -0.72 19.38
N THR A 98 -24.51 -0.48 18.27
CA THR A 98 -25.09 -0.64 16.92
C THR A 98 -24.75 -2.03 16.36
N LEU A 99 -25.74 -2.94 16.35
CA LEU A 99 -25.62 -4.34 15.94
C LEU A 99 -25.61 -4.57 14.44
N SER A 100 -26.17 -3.69 13.63
CA SER A 100 -26.02 -3.65 12.15
C SER A 100 -26.38 -2.25 11.67
N PRO A 101 -26.11 -1.88 10.40
CA PRO A 101 -26.74 -0.69 9.82
C PRO A 101 -28.25 -0.73 10.11
N GLY A 102 -28.78 0.33 10.74
CA GLY A 102 -30.19 0.43 11.14
C GLY A 102 -30.60 -0.29 12.43
N LYS A 103 -29.81 -1.23 12.98
CA LYS A 103 -30.16 -1.96 14.22
C LYS A 103 -29.33 -1.48 15.41
N LYS A 104 -29.95 -0.73 16.31
CA LYS A 104 -29.37 -0.26 17.57
C LYS A 104 -29.97 -1.06 18.74
N LEU A 105 -29.12 -1.48 19.66
CA LEU A 105 -29.49 -2.12 20.91
C LEU A 105 -29.12 -1.17 22.04
N THR A 106 -30.12 -0.67 22.76
CA THR A 106 -29.95 0.28 23.86
C THR A 106 -30.73 -0.23 25.07
N LYS A 107 -30.11 -0.19 26.25
CA LYS A 107 -30.74 -0.56 27.52
C LYS A 107 -30.42 0.47 28.60
N TYR A 108 -31.43 0.80 29.40
CA TYR A 108 -31.38 1.83 30.43
C TYR A 108 -31.43 1.20 31.82
N PHE A 109 -30.62 1.74 32.73
CA PHE A 109 -30.56 1.33 34.14
C PHE A 109 -30.74 2.56 35.02
N SER A 110 -31.92 2.70 35.61
CA SER A 110 -32.23 3.83 36.49
C SER A 110 -31.42 3.76 37.79
N VAL A 111 -30.84 4.89 38.18
CA VAL A 111 -30.19 5.08 39.47
C VAL A 111 -31.20 5.04 40.61
N SER A 112 -32.43 5.53 40.42
CA SER A 112 -33.47 5.48 41.46
C SER A 112 -33.88 4.06 41.84
N ARG A 113 -33.78 3.11 40.90
CA ARG A 113 -34.18 1.71 41.11
C ARG A 113 -33.07 0.83 41.68
N HIS A 114 -31.82 1.06 41.27
CA HIS A 114 -30.71 0.17 41.57
C HIS A 114 -29.63 0.81 42.46
N GLY A 115 -29.62 2.13 42.62
CA GLY A 115 -28.50 2.88 43.16
C GLY A 115 -27.41 3.14 42.12
N ALA A 116 -26.60 4.18 42.33
CA ALA A 116 -25.67 4.70 41.32
C ALA A 116 -24.59 3.67 40.92
N ALA A 117 -23.99 3.00 41.90
CA ALA A 117 -22.95 2.00 41.68
C ALA A 117 -23.49 0.76 40.96
N GLN A 118 -24.62 0.22 41.41
CA GLN A 118 -25.21 -0.99 40.83
C GLN A 118 -25.77 -0.73 39.42
N ALA A 119 -26.40 0.43 39.19
CA ALA A 119 -26.87 0.81 37.85
C ALA A 119 -25.70 0.87 36.85
N LYS A 120 -24.55 1.40 37.27
CA LYS A 120 -23.32 1.40 36.46
C LYS A 120 -22.84 -0.01 36.16
N LEU A 121 -22.75 -0.88 37.17
CA LEU A 121 -22.34 -2.27 36.98
C LEU A 121 -23.25 -3.04 36.02
N LEU A 122 -24.57 -2.85 36.15
CA LEU A 122 -25.55 -3.45 35.24
C LEU A 122 -25.38 -2.96 33.79
N ALA A 123 -25.13 -1.65 33.60
CA ALA A 123 -24.86 -1.10 32.28
C ALA A 123 -23.57 -1.67 31.66
N ILE A 124 -22.52 -1.87 32.47
CA ILE A 124 -21.26 -2.49 32.02
C ILE A 124 -21.49 -3.96 31.63
N ALA A 125 -22.21 -4.72 32.46
CA ALA A 125 -22.53 -6.12 32.19
C ALA A 125 -23.36 -6.29 30.91
N GLU A 126 -24.38 -5.46 30.71
CA GLU A 126 -25.13 -5.47 29.45
C GLU A 126 -24.27 -5.06 28.27
N ARG A 127 -23.40 -4.06 28.42
CA ARG A 127 -22.49 -3.68 27.35
C ARG A 127 -21.60 -4.85 26.92
N GLN A 128 -21.10 -5.64 27.87
CA GLN A 128 -20.35 -6.87 27.55
C GLN A 128 -21.20 -7.88 26.77
N ARG A 129 -22.46 -8.11 27.16
CA ARG A 129 -23.39 -8.97 26.37
C ARG A 129 -23.63 -8.42 24.97
N GLN A 130 -23.80 -7.11 24.82
CA GLN A 130 -24.00 -6.47 23.51
C GLN A 130 -22.75 -6.62 22.61
N LEU A 131 -21.54 -6.57 23.20
CA LEU A 131 -20.29 -6.82 22.47
C LEU A 131 -20.16 -8.27 22.02
N GLN A 132 -20.60 -9.25 22.82
CA GLN A 132 -20.63 -10.67 22.43
C GLN A 132 -21.57 -10.93 21.25
N GLN A 133 -22.64 -10.15 21.11
CA GLN A 133 -23.57 -10.24 19.97
C GLN A 133 -23.04 -9.56 18.70
N LEU A 134 -21.98 -8.76 18.79
CA LEU A 134 -21.39 -8.11 17.61
C LEU A 134 -20.53 -9.10 16.82
N THR A 135 -20.98 -9.42 15.62
CA THR A 135 -20.23 -10.26 14.68
C THR A 135 -19.86 -9.49 13.41
N GLY A 136 -18.81 -9.95 12.73
CA GLY A 136 -18.39 -9.45 11.42
C GLY A 136 -17.46 -8.23 11.44
N LEU A 137 -17.19 -7.75 10.22
CA LEU A 137 -16.21 -6.70 9.92
C LEU A 137 -16.88 -5.34 9.70
N CYS A 138 -16.15 -4.26 9.97
CA CYS A 138 -16.62 -2.91 9.70
C CYS A 138 -16.52 -2.55 8.22
N ALA A 139 -17.61 -2.01 7.66
CA ALA A 139 -17.63 -1.28 6.39
C ALA A 139 -16.89 -2.00 5.23
N VAL A 140 -17.19 -3.30 5.05
CA VAL A 140 -16.64 -4.09 3.95
C VAL A 140 -17.34 -3.67 2.66
N HIS A 141 -16.58 -3.23 1.66
CA HIS A 141 -17.14 -3.02 0.32
C HIS A 141 -17.53 -4.39 -0.28
N PRO A 142 -18.68 -4.54 -0.97
CA PRO A 142 -19.10 -5.85 -1.51
C PRO A 142 -18.01 -6.54 -2.35
N ALA A 143 -17.36 -5.79 -3.25
CA ALA A 143 -16.26 -6.31 -4.06
C ALA A 143 -15.00 -6.71 -3.24
N GLU A 144 -14.79 -6.17 -2.04
CA GLU A 144 -13.72 -6.63 -1.16
C GLU A 144 -14.03 -8.02 -0.60
N ALA A 145 -15.28 -8.26 -0.18
CA ALA A 145 -15.67 -9.55 0.38
C ALA A 145 -15.38 -10.68 -0.61
N THR A 146 -15.67 -10.46 -1.89
CA THR A 146 -15.32 -11.38 -2.98
C THR A 146 -13.82 -11.62 -3.07
N VAL A 147 -13.00 -10.57 -3.07
CA VAL A 147 -11.53 -10.66 -3.16
C VAL A 147 -10.93 -11.41 -1.98
N ARG A 148 -11.44 -11.19 -0.77
CA ARG A 148 -10.95 -11.84 0.45
C ARG A 148 -11.25 -13.33 0.46
N ASN A 149 -12.42 -13.72 -0.02
CA ASN A 149 -12.85 -15.13 -0.07
C ASN A 149 -12.31 -15.88 -1.30
N ALA A 150 -11.86 -15.16 -2.33
CA ALA A 150 -11.28 -15.76 -3.51
C ALA A 150 -9.94 -16.46 -3.19
N PRO A 151 -9.56 -17.51 -3.96
CA PRO A 151 -8.23 -18.10 -3.86
C PRO A 151 -7.13 -17.06 -4.10
N ALA A 152 -5.90 -17.37 -3.69
CA ALA A 152 -4.77 -16.48 -4.00
C ALA A 152 -4.62 -16.36 -5.52
N THR A 153 -4.55 -15.13 -6.02
CA THR A 153 -4.33 -14.87 -7.44
C THR A 153 -2.89 -15.24 -7.77
N ALA A 154 -2.69 -16.47 -8.24
CA ALA A 154 -1.40 -16.92 -8.72
C ALA A 154 -1.05 -16.17 -10.00
N ILE A 155 0.18 -15.65 -10.09
CA ILE A 155 0.69 -15.06 -11.32
C ILE A 155 0.97 -16.22 -12.28
N PRO A 156 0.29 -16.31 -13.44
CA PRO A 156 0.51 -17.39 -14.38
C PRO A 156 1.98 -17.41 -14.83
N PRO A 157 2.56 -18.60 -15.08
CA PRO A 157 3.98 -18.74 -15.42
C PRO A 157 4.37 -18.05 -16.74
N HIS A 158 3.42 -17.85 -17.65
CA HIS A 158 3.66 -17.13 -18.91
C HIS A 158 3.81 -15.61 -18.72
N ILE A 159 3.44 -15.06 -17.55
CA ILE A 159 3.57 -13.63 -17.30
C ILE A 159 5.04 -13.30 -17.03
N PRO A 160 5.69 -12.48 -17.87
CA PRO A 160 7.12 -12.19 -17.73
C PRO A 160 7.41 -11.51 -16.41
N ALA A 161 8.59 -11.78 -15.84
CA ALA A 161 9.08 -11.11 -14.65
C ALA A 161 9.16 -9.59 -14.89
N PRO A 162 8.95 -8.77 -13.84
CA PRO A 162 9.07 -7.32 -13.98
C PRO A 162 10.50 -6.94 -14.40
N VAL A 163 10.57 -6.12 -15.44
CA VAL A 163 11.83 -5.57 -15.97
C VAL A 163 12.34 -4.49 -15.02
N GLY A 164 13.64 -4.47 -14.73
CA GLY A 164 14.22 -3.45 -13.87
C GLY A 164 14.14 -2.07 -14.52
N LYS A 165 14.01 -0.98 -13.72
CA LYS A 165 13.97 0.40 -14.27
C LYS A 165 15.14 0.74 -15.20
N THR A 166 16.30 0.12 -14.98
CA THR A 166 17.53 0.29 -15.77
C THR A 166 17.52 -0.44 -17.11
N GLU A 167 16.61 -1.40 -17.28
CA GLU A 167 16.46 -2.24 -18.48
C GLU A 167 15.29 -1.77 -19.36
N ILE A 168 14.43 -0.89 -18.84
CA ILE A 168 13.31 -0.33 -19.61
C ILE A 168 13.85 0.57 -20.72
N ILE A 169 13.57 0.20 -21.97
CA ILE A 169 13.82 1.02 -23.14
C ILE A 169 12.66 2.00 -23.30
N LEU A 170 12.94 3.29 -23.17
CA LEU A 170 11.94 4.34 -23.34
C LEU A 170 11.55 4.47 -24.83
N ARG A 171 10.30 4.83 -25.12
CA ARG A 171 9.76 4.94 -26.51
C ARG A 171 10.56 5.89 -27.41
N ASN A 172 11.14 6.93 -26.82
CA ASN A 172 11.95 7.95 -27.48
C ASN A 172 13.43 7.57 -27.57
N ASN A 173 13.81 6.38 -27.13
CA ASN A 173 15.18 5.90 -27.21
C ASN A 173 15.49 5.34 -28.61
N LYS A 174 16.35 6.05 -29.36
CA LYS A 174 16.81 5.67 -30.70
C LYS A 174 17.95 4.63 -30.70
N SER A 175 18.54 4.31 -29.55
CA SER A 175 19.65 3.35 -29.49
C SER A 175 19.20 1.89 -29.53
N GLY A 176 17.98 1.60 -29.04
CA GLY A 176 17.54 0.23 -28.72
C GLY A 176 18.13 -0.33 -27.42
N VAL A 177 18.94 0.44 -26.68
CA VAL A 177 19.60 0.01 -25.44
C VAL A 177 19.23 0.95 -24.29
N ALA A 178 18.72 0.40 -23.19
CA ALA A 178 18.32 1.20 -22.04
C ALA A 178 19.51 1.95 -21.42
N GLY A 179 19.34 3.26 -21.19
CA GLY A 179 20.39 4.15 -20.67
C GLY A 179 21.38 4.67 -21.72
N VAL A 180 21.23 4.31 -23.00
CA VAL A 180 21.96 4.92 -24.11
C VAL A 180 21.06 5.93 -24.81
N HIS A 181 21.50 7.17 -24.89
CA HIS A 181 20.71 8.30 -25.37
C HIS A 181 21.38 8.99 -26.55
N ARG A 182 20.57 9.39 -27.54
CA ARG A 182 21.01 10.24 -28.65
C ARG A 182 20.78 11.71 -28.30
N PHE A 183 21.85 12.48 -28.20
CA PHE A 183 21.84 13.94 -28.08
C PHE A 183 22.28 14.57 -29.38
N PRO A 184 21.88 15.81 -29.74
CA PRO A 184 22.15 16.39 -31.06
C PRO A 184 23.58 16.22 -31.60
N LYS A 185 24.61 16.35 -30.76
CA LYS A 185 26.03 16.25 -31.12
C LYS A 185 26.74 14.97 -30.66
N TYR A 186 26.10 14.16 -29.81
CA TYR A 186 26.76 13.05 -29.10
C TYR A 186 25.86 11.84 -28.92
N TRP A 187 26.47 10.66 -28.81
CA TRP A 187 25.86 9.51 -28.16
C TRP A 187 26.34 9.42 -26.71
N GLY A 188 25.43 9.16 -25.77
CA GLY A 188 25.76 9.12 -24.34
C GLY A 188 25.27 7.86 -23.66
N ALA A 189 26.09 7.31 -22.76
CA ALA A 189 25.74 6.21 -21.86
C ALA A 189 25.61 6.75 -20.42
N LEU A 190 24.42 6.64 -19.83
CA LEU A 190 24.08 7.18 -18.51
C LEU A 190 23.52 6.08 -17.59
N THR A 191 24.15 5.83 -16.45
CA THR A 191 23.73 4.82 -15.46
C THR A 191 23.65 5.39 -14.05
N TYR A 192 22.48 5.31 -13.42
CA TYR A 192 22.32 5.61 -12.00
C TYR A 192 22.62 4.38 -11.15
N TYR A 193 23.31 4.58 -10.03
CA TYR A 193 23.60 3.54 -9.05
C TYR A 193 23.57 4.11 -7.63
N THR A 194 23.65 3.23 -6.63
CA THR A 194 23.69 3.63 -5.22
C THR A 194 25.01 3.17 -4.63
N ASP A 195 25.89 4.12 -4.35
CA ASP A 195 27.10 3.91 -3.60
C ASP A 195 26.76 3.72 -2.09
N PRO A 196 27.37 2.75 -1.40
CA PRO A 196 27.13 2.53 0.03
C PRO A 196 27.53 3.70 0.95
N VAL A 197 28.47 4.54 0.53
CA VAL A 197 29.02 5.65 1.32
C VAL A 197 28.38 6.97 0.87
N GLU A 198 28.34 7.20 -0.44
CA GLU A 198 27.97 8.51 -0.99
C GLU A 198 26.52 8.59 -1.52
N GLY A 199 25.76 7.49 -1.42
CA GLY A 199 24.35 7.46 -1.83
C GLY A 199 24.15 7.37 -3.34
N LYS A 200 23.12 8.03 -3.89
CA LYS A 200 22.79 7.91 -5.32
C LYS A 200 23.82 8.64 -6.18
N LYS A 201 24.41 7.92 -7.13
CA LYS A 201 25.41 8.44 -8.08
C LYS A 201 24.96 8.17 -9.52
N LEU A 202 25.51 8.98 -10.43
CA LEU A 202 25.34 8.85 -11.87
C LEU A 202 26.73 8.68 -12.48
N VAL A 203 26.96 7.59 -13.20
CA VAL A 203 28.10 7.47 -14.11
C VAL A 203 27.61 7.79 -15.52
N SER A 204 28.31 8.69 -16.22
CA SER A 204 27.98 9.04 -17.59
C SER A 204 29.22 9.23 -18.44
N LYS A 205 29.09 8.96 -19.75
CA LYS A 205 30.12 9.21 -20.75
C LYS A 205 29.49 9.50 -22.10
N TYR A 206 30.11 10.38 -22.88
CA TYR A 206 29.59 10.86 -24.14
C TYR A 206 30.63 10.71 -25.24
N PHE A 207 30.17 10.42 -26.45
CA PHE A 207 30.98 10.20 -27.64
C PHE A 207 30.50 11.11 -28.76
N SER A 208 31.40 11.93 -29.31
CA SER A 208 31.11 12.94 -30.33
C SER A 208 30.82 12.31 -31.68
N VAL A 209 29.67 12.65 -32.26
CA VAL A 209 29.29 12.24 -33.63
C VAL A 209 30.22 12.87 -34.66
N LYS A 210 30.70 14.11 -34.42
CA LYS A 210 31.65 14.77 -35.33
C LYS A 210 32.98 14.01 -35.42
N THR A 211 33.38 13.33 -34.36
CA THR A 211 34.68 12.67 -34.25
C THR A 211 34.64 11.24 -34.75
N HIS A 212 33.60 10.49 -34.37
CA HIS A 212 33.50 9.05 -34.64
C HIS A 212 32.47 8.71 -35.74
N GLY A 213 31.66 9.67 -36.19
CA GLY A 213 30.48 9.37 -36.98
C GLY A 213 29.32 8.82 -36.14
N GLU A 214 28.16 8.63 -36.77
CA GLU A 214 26.92 8.30 -36.07
C GLU A 214 26.95 6.89 -35.47
N ASP A 215 27.31 5.89 -36.28
CA ASP A 215 27.23 4.47 -35.89
C ASP A 215 28.34 4.08 -34.91
N GLU A 216 29.56 4.57 -35.10
CA GLU A 216 30.68 4.28 -34.20
C GLU A 216 30.49 4.95 -32.83
N ALA A 217 30.04 6.21 -32.80
CA ALA A 217 29.70 6.88 -31.54
C ALA A 217 28.59 6.14 -30.79
N LYS A 218 27.59 5.60 -31.51
CA LYS A 218 26.54 4.74 -30.93
C LYS A 218 27.13 3.45 -30.35
N ALA A 219 27.98 2.76 -31.10
CA ALA A 219 28.61 1.51 -30.66
C ALA A 219 29.48 1.71 -29.40
N LEU A 220 30.27 2.79 -29.37
CA LEU A 220 31.08 3.16 -28.21
C LEU A 220 30.21 3.46 -26.98
N ALA A 221 29.08 4.14 -27.16
CA ALA A 221 28.14 4.37 -26.07
C ALA A 221 27.51 3.07 -25.54
N ILE A 222 27.17 2.13 -26.42
CA ILE A 222 26.65 0.81 -26.02
C ILE A 222 27.71 0.02 -25.24
N ALA A 223 28.95 -0.01 -25.72
CA ALA A 223 30.05 -0.69 -25.05
C ALA A 223 30.34 -0.08 -23.67
N GLU A 224 30.32 1.24 -23.56
CA GLU A 224 30.48 1.91 -22.27
C GLU A 224 29.32 1.62 -21.32
N ARG A 225 28.07 1.57 -21.83
CA ARG A 225 26.91 1.19 -21.01
C ARG A 225 27.10 -0.20 -20.41
N GLN A 226 27.63 -1.16 -21.16
CA GLN A 226 27.91 -2.51 -20.64
C GLN A 226 28.89 -2.47 -19.47
N LYS A 227 29.98 -1.72 -19.58
CA LYS A 227 30.96 -1.52 -18.49
C LYS A 227 30.32 -0.88 -17.25
N GLN A 228 29.44 0.12 -17.45
CA GLN A 228 28.73 0.75 -16.36
C GLN A 228 27.80 -0.24 -15.63
N LEU A 229 27.11 -1.13 -16.37
CA LEU A 229 26.25 -2.16 -15.78
C LEU A 229 27.05 -3.19 -14.97
N GLU A 230 28.20 -3.62 -15.47
CA GLU A 230 29.12 -4.53 -14.77
C GLU A 230 29.63 -3.93 -13.45
N LEU A 231 30.02 -2.65 -13.47
CA LEU A 231 30.40 -1.92 -12.26
C LEU A 231 29.27 -1.94 -11.23
N VAL A 232 28.03 -1.64 -11.66
CA VAL A 232 26.87 -1.63 -10.78
C VAL A 232 26.57 -3.02 -10.23
N ALA A 233 26.69 -4.07 -11.04
CA ALA A 233 26.52 -5.46 -10.60
C ALA A 233 27.54 -5.82 -9.52
N ARG A 234 28.82 -5.46 -9.71
CA ARG A 234 29.89 -5.67 -8.73
C ARG A 234 29.63 -4.94 -7.42
N LEU A 235 29.18 -3.68 -7.47
CA LEU A 235 28.85 -2.91 -6.28
C LEU A 235 27.67 -3.52 -5.51
N LYS A 236 26.65 -4.01 -6.22
CA LYS A 236 25.51 -4.72 -5.60
C LYS A 236 25.95 -6.01 -4.91
N ALA A 237 26.79 -6.82 -5.56
CA ALA A 237 27.31 -8.07 -4.99
C ALA A 237 28.15 -7.84 -3.72
N ARG A 238 29.01 -6.80 -3.71
CA ARG A 238 29.77 -6.39 -2.52
C ARG A 238 28.87 -5.99 -1.35
N LYS A 239 27.73 -5.33 -1.64
CA LYS A 239 26.77 -4.93 -0.62
C LYS A 239 26.00 -6.11 -0.03
N ALA A 240 25.62 -7.08 -0.86
CA ALA A 240 24.92 -8.29 -0.42
C ALA A 240 25.79 -9.12 0.54
N THR A 241 27.04 -9.41 0.14
CA THR A 241 28.02 -10.14 0.96
C THR A 241 28.33 -9.45 2.29
N LYS A 242 28.39 -8.11 2.33
CA LYS A 242 28.57 -7.38 3.59
C LYS A 242 27.36 -7.51 4.52
N ARG A 243 26.14 -7.61 4.00
CA ARG A 243 24.92 -7.79 4.82
C ARG A 243 24.85 -9.17 5.44
N GLU A 244 25.18 -10.20 4.68
CA GLU A 244 25.19 -11.60 5.15
C GLU A 244 26.23 -11.83 6.26
N ARG A 245 27.34 -11.09 6.26
CA ARG A 245 28.37 -11.17 7.31
C ARG A 245 28.06 -10.37 8.57
N SER A 246 26.99 -9.57 8.58
CA SER A 246 26.62 -8.70 9.71
C SER A 246 25.23 -9.03 10.27
N SER A 247 24.59 -10.10 9.81
CA SER A 247 23.36 -10.70 10.38
C SER A 247 23.73 -12.01 11.06
#